data_AF-A0A067NJS2-F1
#
_entry.id   AF-A0A067NJS2-F1
#
_cell.length_a   1.000
_cell.length_b   1.000
_cell.length_c   1.000
_cell.angle_alpha   90.00
_cell.angle_beta   90.00
_cell.angle_gamma   90.00
#
_symmetry.space_group_name_H-M   'P 1'
#
loop_
_entity.id
_entity.type
_entity.pdbx_description
1 polymer ?
#
loop_
_entity_poly.entity_id
_entity_poly.type
_entity_poly.pdbx_seq_one_letter_code
_entity_poly.pdbx_strand_id
1 'polypeptide(L)'
;MPGPSNSRKQRKSRSKPQRPLKESKPRPPSLKDGNDTSAPSSPSPQQVVTPPLAAADFAANGTAFTTLTVFEALDDCSDPIRDVPSIRHDHEHEERQAIALKQPYIYDPGNGPRVRDTRAFLTSSYFAQQPALDDLLCAEFAQEEVLQMLMTVLPDDLALMLWYNKSRATSRICPSCQRLYRLGDTLPPLMGENQGASPHLAKEQKISGLCSPLCFIAASLSYPNAITSAWGRMSDDMDDASWALLNTPDPSASKSPSNLEAYLSMLVRMTRLHDLGLAQLCLPDLDFDAEMDVASRKLAKVALS
;
A
#
# COMPACT_ATOMS: atom_id res chain seq x y z
N MET A 1 -17.01 -21.25 -43.64
CA MET A 1 -18.00 -20.16 -43.45
C MET A 1 -17.32 -19.02 -42.70
N PRO A 2 -17.24 -17.81 -43.26
CA PRO A 2 -16.65 -16.67 -42.57
C PRO A 2 -17.63 -16.11 -41.52
N GLY A 3 -17.18 -15.99 -40.27
CA GLY A 3 -17.95 -15.47 -39.14
C GLY A 3 -18.01 -13.93 -39.09
N PRO A 4 -18.95 -13.34 -38.33
CA PRO A 4 -19.25 -11.92 -38.40
C PRO A 4 -18.21 -11.08 -37.66
N SER A 5 -17.62 -10.13 -38.40
CA SER A 5 -16.69 -9.12 -37.92
C SER A 5 -17.43 -8.00 -37.18
N ASN A 6 -17.11 -7.81 -35.90
CA ASN A 6 -17.71 -6.80 -35.04
C ASN A 6 -16.97 -5.45 -35.21
N SER A 7 -17.47 -4.62 -36.13
CA SER A 7 -16.98 -3.25 -36.34
C SER A 7 -17.63 -2.28 -35.35
N ARG A 8 -17.01 -2.11 -34.18
CA ARG A 8 -17.37 -1.04 -33.23
C ARG A 8 -17.04 0.33 -33.86
N LYS A 9 -18.08 1.04 -34.31
CA LYS A 9 -18.05 2.43 -34.75
C LYS A 9 -17.48 3.34 -33.64
N GLN A 10 -16.34 3.98 -33.93
CA GLN A 10 -15.87 5.13 -33.15
C GLN A 10 -16.88 6.28 -33.24
N ARG A 11 -17.50 6.60 -32.12
CA ARG A 11 -18.39 7.75 -31.96
C ARG A 11 -17.52 8.99 -31.74
N LYS A 12 -17.25 9.74 -32.82
CA LYS A 12 -16.59 11.05 -32.78
C LYS A 12 -17.36 11.99 -31.86
N SER A 13 -16.79 12.32 -30.70
CA SER A 13 -17.23 13.43 -29.87
C SER A 13 -16.90 14.74 -30.58
N ARG A 14 -17.95 15.49 -30.91
CA ARG A 14 -17.87 16.80 -31.56
C ARG A 14 -17.51 17.83 -30.49
N SER A 15 -16.28 18.31 -30.49
CA SER A 15 -15.82 19.42 -29.64
C SER A 15 -16.60 20.69 -29.99
N LYS A 16 -17.17 21.34 -28.96
CA LYS A 16 -17.76 22.68 -29.07
C LYS A 16 -16.64 23.72 -29.23
N PRO A 17 -16.75 24.69 -30.16
CA PRO A 17 -15.77 25.77 -30.29
C PRO A 17 -15.94 26.76 -29.14
N GLN A 18 -14.89 26.92 -28.32
CA GLN A 18 -14.78 28.02 -27.37
C GLN A 18 -14.50 29.34 -28.12
N ARG A 19 -15.27 30.37 -27.77
CA ARG A 19 -15.05 31.76 -28.21
C ARG A 19 -13.75 32.31 -27.60
N PRO A 20 -12.93 33.05 -28.36
CA PRO A 20 -11.75 33.71 -27.81
C PRO A 20 -12.18 34.91 -26.94
N LEU A 21 -11.79 34.89 -25.66
CA LEU A 21 -11.83 36.06 -24.80
C LEU A 21 -10.70 37.01 -25.19
N LYS A 22 -11.07 38.26 -25.45
CA LYS A 22 -10.19 39.40 -25.72
C LYS A 22 -9.26 39.66 -24.54
N GLU A 23 -7.97 39.56 -24.82
CA GLU A 23 -6.87 40.01 -23.98
C GLU A 23 -6.84 41.54 -23.93
N SER A 24 -6.96 42.13 -22.74
CA SER A 24 -6.79 43.56 -22.52
C SER A 24 -5.45 43.82 -21.82
N LYS A 25 -4.59 44.55 -22.54
CA LYS A 25 -3.27 45.03 -22.14
C LYS A 25 -3.37 45.99 -20.94
N PRO A 26 -2.62 45.81 -19.85
CA PRO A 26 -2.32 46.89 -18.92
C PRO A 26 -1.07 47.66 -19.35
N ARG A 27 -1.19 48.97 -19.35
CA ARG A 27 -0.15 49.98 -19.58
C ARG A 27 0.67 50.16 -18.29
N PRO A 28 2.00 50.28 -18.33
CA PRO A 28 2.78 50.61 -17.14
C PRO A 28 2.85 52.14 -16.92
N PRO A 29 2.72 52.63 -15.68
CA PRO A 29 3.18 53.96 -15.32
C PRO A 29 4.44 53.89 -14.43
N SER A 30 5.44 54.62 -14.91
CA SER A 30 6.51 55.37 -14.23
C SER A 30 6.97 55.02 -12.81
N LEU A 31 8.28 54.79 -12.77
CA LEU A 31 9.25 55.14 -11.73
C LEU A 31 8.86 56.37 -10.90
N LYS A 32 8.90 56.20 -9.58
CA LYS A 32 9.30 57.24 -8.63
C LYS A 32 10.19 56.64 -7.56
N ASP A 33 11.41 57.16 -7.50
CA ASP A 33 12.34 57.06 -6.39
C ASP A 33 11.74 57.64 -5.11
N GLY A 34 12.12 57.08 -3.95
CA GLY A 34 11.83 57.72 -2.68
C GLY A 34 11.89 56.83 -1.43
N ASN A 35 13.11 56.74 -0.88
CA ASN A 35 13.44 56.93 0.54
C ASN A 35 13.08 55.86 1.60
N ASP A 36 14.15 55.40 2.26
CA ASP A 36 14.33 55.10 3.69
C ASP A 36 13.11 54.80 4.55
N THR A 37 13.12 53.63 5.24
CA THR A 37 12.85 53.50 6.69
C THR A 37 13.08 52.04 7.14
N SER A 38 14.17 51.86 7.88
CA SER A 38 14.47 50.90 8.98
C SER A 38 13.74 49.56 9.13
N ALA A 39 14.59 48.54 9.37
CA ALA A 39 14.33 47.16 9.76
C ALA A 39 13.51 46.97 11.07
N PRO A 40 12.93 45.77 11.22
CA PRO A 40 12.95 45.06 12.49
C PRO A 40 13.69 43.72 12.35
N SER A 41 14.69 43.57 13.19
CA SER A 41 15.47 42.36 13.44
C SER A 41 14.59 41.19 13.92
N SER A 42 14.60 40.08 13.16
CA SER A 42 14.01 38.81 13.59
C SER A 42 14.87 38.13 14.65
N PRO A 43 14.28 37.61 15.75
CA PRO A 43 15.03 36.88 16.77
C PRO A 43 15.49 35.51 16.25
N SER A 44 16.76 35.19 16.52
CA SER A 44 17.37 33.89 16.26
C SER A 44 16.62 32.74 16.96
N PRO A 45 16.45 31.58 16.32
CA PRO A 45 15.91 30.41 16.99
C PRO A 45 16.95 29.85 17.98
N GLN A 46 16.59 29.88 19.27
CA GLN A 46 17.34 29.20 20.32
C GLN A 46 17.34 27.69 20.04
N GLN A 47 18.53 27.10 20.05
CA GLN A 47 18.72 25.66 20.01
C GLN A 47 18.17 25.05 21.30
N VAL A 48 17.05 24.34 21.19
CA VAL A 48 16.54 23.47 22.25
C VAL A 48 17.46 22.27 22.32
N VAL A 49 18.30 22.22 23.35
CA VAL A 49 19.11 21.06 23.70
C VAL A 49 18.16 20.00 24.27
N THR A 50 17.90 18.94 23.51
CA THR A 50 17.18 17.76 23.97
C THR A 50 18.09 16.96 24.92
N PRO A 51 17.65 16.63 26.15
CA PRO A 51 18.41 15.73 27.02
C PRO A 51 18.34 14.28 26.48
N PRO A 52 19.36 13.45 26.76
CA PRO A 52 19.37 12.05 26.34
C PRO A 52 18.27 11.27 27.07
N LEU A 53 17.48 10.48 26.32
CA LEU A 53 16.54 9.52 26.89
C LEU A 53 17.31 8.50 27.74
N ALA A 54 17.05 8.51 29.04
CA ALA A 54 17.38 7.41 29.92
C ALA A 54 16.57 6.17 29.51
N ALA A 55 17.24 5.02 29.43
CA ALA A 55 16.61 3.72 29.32
C ALA A 55 15.67 3.52 30.52
N ALA A 56 14.37 3.49 30.28
CA ALA A 56 13.38 3.09 31.27
C ALA A 56 13.19 1.58 31.16
N ASP A 57 13.72 0.87 32.16
CA ASP A 57 13.34 -0.50 32.50
C ASP A 57 11.83 -0.53 32.78
N PHE A 58 11.03 -1.04 31.83
CA PHE A 58 9.64 -1.37 32.09
C PHE A 58 9.51 -2.84 32.44
N ALA A 59 9.34 -3.05 33.74
CA ALA A 59 8.96 -4.32 34.35
C ALA A 59 7.65 -4.85 33.73
N ALA A 60 7.68 -6.14 33.41
CA ALA A 60 6.55 -6.92 32.97
C ALA A 60 5.45 -6.96 34.05
N ASN A 61 4.31 -6.34 33.77
CA ASN A 61 3.06 -6.69 34.43
C ASN A 61 2.24 -7.54 33.45
N GLY A 62 2.26 -8.85 33.68
CA GLY A 62 1.43 -9.81 32.98
C GLY A 62 -0.03 -9.65 33.35
N THR A 63 -0.85 -9.24 32.38
CA THR A 63 -2.29 -9.47 32.40
C THR A 63 -2.57 -10.69 31.54
N ALA A 64 -2.87 -11.80 32.20
CA ALA A 64 -3.35 -13.03 31.58
C ALA A 64 -4.64 -12.75 30.81
N PHE A 65 -4.63 -12.98 29.50
CA PHE A 65 -5.86 -12.99 28.71
C PHE A 65 -6.45 -14.40 28.78
N THR A 66 -7.64 -14.49 29.38
CA THR A 66 -8.41 -15.72 29.55
C THR A 66 -9.04 -16.10 28.22
N THR A 67 -8.48 -17.09 27.52
CA THR A 67 -9.11 -17.73 26.36
C THR A 67 -10.29 -18.57 26.84
N LEU A 68 -11.52 -18.08 26.65
CA LEU A 68 -12.74 -18.87 26.81
C LEU A 68 -12.88 -19.80 25.61
N THR A 69 -12.47 -21.06 25.75
CA THR A 69 -12.86 -22.14 24.85
C THR A 69 -14.25 -22.63 25.24
N VAL A 70 -15.25 -22.27 24.44
CA VAL A 70 -16.57 -22.91 24.46
C VAL A 70 -16.44 -24.22 23.69
N PHE A 71 -16.28 -25.33 24.41
CA PHE A 71 -16.45 -26.68 23.85
C PHE A 71 -17.89 -27.10 24.11
N GLU A 72 -18.72 -27.06 23.07
CA GLU A 72 -19.97 -27.80 23.04
C GLU A 72 -19.64 -29.29 22.89
N ALA A 73 -19.99 -30.06 23.92
CA ALA A 73 -20.17 -31.49 23.82
C ALA A 73 -21.37 -31.76 22.90
N LEU A 74 -21.28 -32.77 22.03
CA LEU A 74 -22.37 -33.73 21.82
C LEU A 74 -21.89 -34.95 21.00
N ASP A 75 -22.41 -36.09 21.47
CA ASP A 75 -22.66 -37.39 20.86
C ASP A 75 -21.55 -38.44 20.66
N ASP A 76 -21.65 -39.38 21.61
CA ASP A 76 -21.23 -40.77 21.67
C ASP A 76 -21.73 -41.58 20.46
N CYS A 77 -20.78 -42.02 19.63
CA CYS A 77 -20.97 -43.14 18.71
C CYS A 77 -19.85 -44.15 18.96
N SER A 78 -20.20 -45.17 19.75
CA SER A 78 -19.38 -46.32 20.04
C SER A 78 -19.22 -47.22 18.80
N ASP A 79 -18.11 -47.06 18.08
CA ASP A 79 -17.67 -48.00 17.04
C ASP A 79 -16.75 -49.10 17.63
N PRO A 80 -16.89 -50.37 17.20
CA PRO A 80 -16.08 -51.47 17.72
C PRO A 80 -14.63 -51.40 17.24
N ILE A 81 -13.75 -51.47 18.23
CA ILE A 81 -12.29 -51.52 18.17
C ILE A 81 -11.82 -52.57 17.14
N ARG A 82 -11.24 -52.11 16.04
CA ARG A 82 -10.33 -52.90 15.20
C ARG A 82 -8.91 -52.69 15.72
N ASP A 83 -8.26 -53.78 16.14
CA ASP A 83 -6.85 -53.81 16.52
C ASP A 83 -5.97 -53.37 15.34
N VAL A 84 -5.54 -52.10 15.36
CA VAL A 84 -4.53 -51.56 14.46
C VAL A 84 -3.15 -51.78 15.09
N PRO A 85 -2.17 -52.35 14.36
CA PRO A 85 -0.83 -52.58 14.87
C PRO A 85 -0.19 -51.27 15.36
N SER A 86 0.25 -51.28 16.61
CA SER A 86 0.97 -50.21 17.28
C SER A 86 2.35 -49.98 16.63
N ILE A 87 2.39 -49.16 15.57
CA ILE A 87 3.62 -48.55 15.05
C ILE A 87 3.93 -47.34 15.95
N ARG A 88 4.58 -47.63 17.08
CA ARG A 88 5.18 -46.62 17.95
C ARG A 88 6.69 -46.67 17.74
N HIS A 89 7.29 -45.49 17.63
CA HIS A 89 8.73 -45.19 17.54
C HIS A 89 9.23 -44.91 16.12
N ASP A 90 9.09 -43.65 15.70
CA ASP A 90 10.05 -42.96 14.82
C ASP A 90 9.81 -41.43 14.78
N HIS A 91 8.65 -40.92 15.23
CA HIS A 91 8.33 -39.47 15.18
C HIS A 91 9.14 -38.56 16.12
N GLU A 92 9.76 -39.08 17.19
CA GLU A 92 10.50 -38.25 18.16
C GLU A 92 11.91 -37.84 17.68
N HIS A 93 12.43 -38.50 16.63
CA HIS A 93 13.78 -38.23 16.12
C HIS A 93 13.81 -37.11 15.08
N GLU A 94 12.70 -36.83 14.40
CA GLU A 94 12.57 -35.75 13.41
C GLU A 94 12.41 -34.38 14.10
N GLU A 95 11.71 -34.33 15.25
CA GLU A 95 11.52 -33.10 16.03
C GLU A 95 12.82 -32.62 16.71
N ARG A 96 13.73 -33.53 17.06
CA ARG A 96 15.02 -33.19 17.68
C ARG A 96 16.09 -32.72 16.68
N GLN A 97 16.00 -33.10 15.41
CA GLN A 97 16.88 -32.58 14.35
C GLN A 97 16.38 -31.24 13.77
N ALA A 98 15.13 -30.87 14.05
CA ALA A 98 14.52 -29.60 13.62
C ALA A 98 14.83 -28.39 14.53
N ILE A 99 15.70 -28.54 15.55
CA ILE A 99 16.32 -27.40 16.25
C ILE A 99 17.57 -26.91 15.47
N ALA A 100 17.56 -27.05 14.14
CA ALA A 100 18.33 -26.16 13.30
C ALA A 100 17.82 -24.75 13.60
N LEU A 101 18.63 -23.93 14.25
CA LEU A 101 18.30 -22.56 14.66
C LEU A 101 17.54 -21.86 13.53
N LYS A 102 16.22 -21.72 13.67
CA LYS A 102 15.38 -21.05 12.68
C LYS A 102 16.02 -19.71 12.40
N GLN A 103 16.34 -19.44 11.13
CA GLN A 103 16.95 -18.17 10.77
C GLN A 103 16.04 -17.03 11.25
N PRO A 104 16.60 -15.95 11.81
CA PRO A 104 15.79 -14.83 12.25
C PRO A 104 15.02 -14.27 11.06
N TYR A 105 13.72 -14.08 11.24
CA TYR A 105 12.82 -13.54 10.21
C TYR A 105 12.98 -12.03 10.02
N ILE A 106 13.79 -11.38 10.86
CA ILE A 106 14.25 -9.99 10.70
C ILE A 106 15.78 -9.97 10.62
N TYR A 107 16.33 -9.19 9.69
CA TYR A 107 17.76 -8.88 9.63
C TYR A 107 17.97 -7.39 9.44
N ASP A 108 19.06 -6.82 9.97
CA ASP A 108 19.40 -5.42 9.76
C ASP A 108 20.78 -5.29 9.09
N PRO A 109 20.86 -4.78 7.84
CA PRO A 109 22.14 -4.53 7.17
C PRO A 109 22.84 -3.23 7.62
N GLY A 110 22.34 -2.53 8.64
CA GLY A 110 22.86 -1.26 9.14
C GLY A 110 22.11 -0.01 8.64
N ASN A 111 21.10 -0.20 7.80
CA ASN A 111 20.20 0.88 7.32
C ASN A 111 18.74 0.58 7.69
N GLY A 112 18.55 -0.12 8.82
CA GLY A 112 17.28 -0.44 9.43
C GLY A 112 16.82 -1.89 9.19
N PRO A 113 15.90 -2.40 10.03
CA PRO A 113 15.44 -3.77 9.98
C PRO A 113 14.71 -4.09 8.68
N ARG A 114 14.91 -5.31 8.17
CA ARG A 114 14.31 -5.89 6.98
C ARG A 114 13.63 -7.21 7.32
N VAL A 115 12.43 -7.42 6.81
CA VAL A 115 11.65 -8.66 7.01
C VAL A 115 12.03 -9.67 5.94
N ARG A 116 12.57 -10.83 6.33
CA ARG A 116 12.90 -11.94 5.42
C ARG A 116 11.71 -12.85 5.16
N ASP A 117 11.02 -13.21 6.22
CA ASP A 117 9.86 -14.10 6.19
C ASP A 117 8.67 -13.32 6.74
N THR A 118 7.84 -12.85 5.81
CA THR A 118 6.66 -12.03 6.13
C THR A 118 5.68 -12.80 6.99
N ARG A 119 5.49 -14.10 6.73
CA ARG A 119 4.54 -14.94 7.46
C ARG A 119 5.02 -15.19 8.89
N ALA A 120 6.29 -15.53 9.08
CA ALA A 120 6.87 -15.70 10.42
C ALA A 120 6.90 -14.37 11.20
N PHE A 121 7.14 -13.25 10.52
CA PHE A 121 7.06 -11.92 11.14
C PHE A 121 5.64 -11.61 11.64
N LEU A 122 4.61 -11.85 10.82
CA LEU A 122 3.22 -11.52 11.17
C LEU A 122 2.64 -12.42 12.26
N THR A 123 3.11 -13.66 12.39
CA THR A 123 2.72 -14.54 13.50
C THR A 123 3.42 -14.16 14.81
N SER A 124 4.46 -13.34 14.76
CA SER A 124 5.15 -12.85 15.95
C SER A 124 4.38 -11.72 16.63
N SER A 125 3.81 -12.01 17.80
CA SER A 125 3.14 -11.01 18.65
C SER A 125 4.08 -9.93 19.19
N TYR A 126 5.40 -10.16 19.17
CA TYR A 126 6.39 -9.24 19.69
C TYR A 126 6.79 -8.15 18.69
N PHE A 127 6.99 -8.52 17.42
CA PHE A 127 7.50 -7.58 16.40
C PHE A 127 6.40 -6.97 15.54
N ALA A 128 5.35 -7.73 15.22
CA ALA A 128 4.25 -7.22 14.40
C ALA A 128 3.33 -6.34 15.24
N GLN A 129 3.04 -5.13 14.75
CA GLN A 129 2.05 -4.27 15.39
C GLN A 129 0.64 -4.84 15.14
N GLN A 130 -0.20 -4.80 16.18
CA GLN A 130 -1.61 -5.18 16.07
C GLN A 130 -2.35 -4.25 15.10
N PRO A 131 -3.39 -4.73 14.40
CA PRO A 131 -4.26 -3.89 13.59
C PRO A 131 -4.85 -2.73 14.40
N ALA A 132 -5.00 -1.57 13.77
CA ALA A 132 -5.59 -0.38 14.38
C ALA A 132 -7.12 -0.42 14.22
N LEU A 133 -7.81 -1.05 15.18
CA LEU A 133 -9.26 -1.27 15.11
C LEU A 133 -10.09 -0.02 15.41
N ASP A 134 -9.45 1.04 15.91
CA ASP A 134 -10.04 2.35 16.15
C ASP A 134 -10.20 3.19 14.87
N ASP A 135 -9.44 2.88 13.82
CA ASP A 135 -9.58 3.45 12.48
C ASP A 135 -10.44 2.52 11.62
N LEU A 136 -11.57 3.04 11.13
CA LEU A 136 -12.56 2.25 10.39
C LEU A 136 -11.98 1.59 9.13
N LEU A 137 -11.09 2.29 8.42
CA LEU A 137 -10.47 1.77 7.20
C LEU A 137 -9.45 0.68 7.56
N CYS A 138 -8.65 0.91 8.61
CA CYS A 138 -7.71 -0.10 9.09
C CYS A 138 -8.43 -1.36 9.57
N ALA A 139 -9.56 -1.22 10.27
CA ALA A 139 -10.38 -2.33 10.74
C ALA A 139 -10.97 -3.15 9.58
N GLU A 140 -11.44 -2.49 8.52
CA GLU A 140 -11.92 -3.16 7.31
C GLU A 140 -10.81 -3.97 6.64
N PHE A 141 -9.63 -3.38 6.45
CA PHE A 141 -8.47 -4.10 5.91
C PHE A 141 -7.93 -5.19 6.83
N ALA A 142 -8.24 -5.18 8.12
CA ALA A 142 -7.79 -6.20 9.06
C ALA A 142 -8.54 -7.54 8.94
N GLN A 143 -9.62 -7.58 8.17
CA GLN A 143 -10.41 -8.78 7.92
C GLN A 143 -9.59 -9.83 7.14
N GLU A 144 -9.80 -11.10 7.46
CA GLU A 144 -9.08 -12.22 6.83
C GLU A 144 -9.55 -12.43 5.38
N GLU A 145 -10.82 -12.13 5.11
CA GLU A 145 -11.43 -12.18 3.78
C GLU A 145 -10.72 -11.24 2.81
N VAL A 146 -10.35 -10.04 3.28
CA VAL A 146 -9.57 -9.08 2.49
C VAL A 146 -8.18 -9.62 2.19
N LEU A 147 -7.52 -10.29 3.15
CA LEU A 147 -6.25 -10.95 2.90
C LEU A 147 -6.38 -12.08 1.86
N GLN A 148 -7.41 -12.91 1.97
CA GLN A 148 -7.68 -13.98 1.01
C GLN A 148 -7.90 -13.42 -0.40
N MET A 149 -8.66 -12.32 -0.53
CA MET A 149 -8.84 -11.62 -1.80
C MET A 149 -7.51 -11.07 -2.34
N LEU A 150 -6.65 -10.50 -1.48
CA LEU A 150 -5.33 -10.03 -1.89
C LEU A 150 -4.44 -11.16 -2.41
N MET A 151 -4.51 -12.35 -1.80
CA MET A 151 -3.74 -13.53 -2.22
C MET A 151 -4.20 -14.11 -3.57
N THR A 152 -5.40 -13.79 -4.07
CA THR A 152 -5.81 -14.22 -5.42
C THR A 152 -5.16 -13.39 -6.52
N VAL A 153 -4.76 -12.16 -6.21
CA VAL A 153 -4.22 -11.18 -7.18
C VAL A 153 -2.72 -10.98 -7.02
N LEU A 154 -2.18 -11.03 -5.81
CA LEU A 154 -0.77 -10.80 -5.49
C LEU A 154 -0.10 -12.07 -4.96
N PRO A 155 1.23 -12.22 -5.13
CA PRO A 155 1.99 -13.26 -4.43
C PRO A 155 1.85 -13.13 -2.91
N ASP A 156 1.88 -14.25 -2.20
CA ASP A 156 1.71 -14.37 -0.74
C ASP A 156 2.43 -13.26 0.04
N ASP A 157 3.74 -13.06 -0.20
CA ASP A 157 4.53 -12.07 0.53
C ASP A 157 4.04 -10.63 0.31
N LEU A 158 3.72 -10.27 -0.93
CA LEU A 158 3.24 -8.92 -1.25
C LEU A 158 1.82 -8.70 -0.73
N ALA A 159 0.96 -9.71 -0.80
CA ALA A 159 -0.38 -9.69 -0.22
C ALA A 159 -0.31 -9.45 1.30
N LEU A 160 0.54 -10.21 2.01
CA LEU A 160 0.76 -10.07 3.45
C LEU A 160 1.35 -8.71 3.83
N MET A 161 2.32 -8.19 3.07
CA MET A 161 2.88 -6.86 3.30
C MET A 161 1.83 -5.76 3.08
N LEU A 162 1.04 -5.85 2.00
CA LEU A 162 -0.01 -4.86 1.72
C LEU A 162 -1.12 -4.90 2.77
N TRP A 163 -1.57 -6.09 3.15
CA TRP A 163 -2.53 -6.29 4.24
C TRP A 163 -2.02 -5.69 5.54
N TYR A 164 -0.76 -5.99 5.93
CA TYR A 164 -0.12 -5.39 7.09
C TYR A 164 -0.09 -3.85 7.00
N ASN A 165 0.33 -3.31 5.86
CA ASN A 165 0.43 -1.87 5.69
C ASN A 165 -0.92 -1.14 5.78
N LYS A 166 -2.00 -1.76 5.31
CA LYS A 166 -3.33 -1.12 5.26
C LYS A 166 -4.13 -1.26 6.55
N SER A 167 -3.89 -2.30 7.33
CA SER A 167 -4.62 -2.56 8.58
C SER A 167 -3.97 -1.97 9.83
N ARG A 168 -2.79 -1.35 9.72
CA ARG A 168 -2.08 -0.72 10.85
C ARG A 168 -1.98 0.79 10.66
N ALA A 169 -2.10 1.54 11.75
CA ALA A 169 -2.05 3.00 11.71
C ALA A 169 -0.68 3.54 11.22
N THR A 170 0.44 2.99 11.76
CA THR A 170 1.77 3.60 11.57
C THR A 170 2.88 2.68 11.11
N SER A 171 2.86 1.40 11.47
CA SER A 171 3.95 0.46 11.11
C SER A 171 3.79 -0.04 9.67
N ARG A 172 4.89 -0.11 8.94
CA ARG A 172 4.93 -0.47 7.52
C ARG A 172 6.08 -1.40 7.19
N ILE A 173 5.86 -2.31 6.24
CA ILE A 173 6.89 -3.10 5.55
C ILE A 173 6.95 -2.60 4.11
N CYS A 174 8.12 -2.11 3.67
CA CYS A 174 8.30 -1.64 2.30
C CYS A 174 8.25 -2.80 1.31
N PRO A 175 7.30 -2.86 0.36
CA PRO A 175 7.18 -3.99 -0.56
C PRO A 175 8.41 -4.19 -1.47
N SER A 176 9.14 -3.10 -1.76
CA SER A 176 10.30 -3.13 -2.67
C SER A 176 11.60 -3.60 -2.01
N CYS A 177 11.84 -3.23 -0.74
CA CYS A 177 13.11 -3.55 -0.06
C CYS A 177 12.95 -4.24 1.29
N GLN A 178 11.71 -4.59 1.64
CA GLN A 178 11.31 -5.29 2.86
C GLN A 178 11.66 -4.55 4.17
N ARG A 179 11.99 -3.25 4.10
CA ARG A 179 12.29 -2.43 5.28
C ARG A 179 11.08 -2.29 6.19
N LEU A 180 11.27 -2.58 7.47
CA LEU A 180 10.32 -2.25 8.52
C LEU A 180 10.57 -0.80 8.98
N TYR A 181 9.53 0.03 8.96
CA TYR A 181 9.62 1.44 9.31
C TYR A 181 8.26 1.97 9.81
N ARG A 182 8.25 3.18 10.37
CA ARG A 182 7.02 3.89 10.75
C ARG A 182 6.73 5.02 9.77
N LEU A 183 5.45 5.35 9.57
CA LEU A 183 5.06 6.51 8.77
C LEU A 183 5.75 7.78 9.27
N GLY A 184 6.36 8.53 8.34
CA GLY A 184 7.16 9.71 8.64
C GLY A 184 8.66 9.43 8.82
N ASP A 185 9.07 8.16 8.98
CA ASP A 185 10.48 7.81 9.00
C ASP A 185 11.11 8.14 7.64
N THR A 186 12.24 8.83 7.68
CA THR A 186 13.06 9.09 6.51
C THR A 186 14.26 8.14 6.49
N LEU A 187 14.72 7.78 5.29
CA LEU A 187 16.03 7.12 5.18
C LEU A 187 17.11 8.16 5.52
N PRO A 188 18.17 7.76 6.24
CA PRO A 188 19.35 8.60 6.37
C PRO A 188 19.82 9.07 4.97
N PRO A 189 20.06 10.38 4.77
CA PRO A 189 20.49 10.88 3.48
C PRO A 189 21.84 10.24 3.12
N LEU A 190 21.94 9.68 1.92
CA LEU A 190 23.20 9.12 1.42
C LEU A 190 24.27 10.20 1.23
N MET A 191 23.85 11.47 1.06
CA MET A 191 24.74 12.60 0.81
C MET A 191 24.36 13.81 1.66
N GLY A 192 24.49 13.72 2.99
CA GLY A 192 24.69 14.85 3.92
C GLY A 192 23.69 16.03 3.95
N GLU A 193 22.72 16.10 3.05
CA GLU A 193 21.77 17.19 2.95
C GLU A 193 20.55 16.86 3.77
N ASN A 194 20.30 17.67 4.81
CA ASN A 194 19.07 17.66 5.60
C ASN A 194 17.93 18.25 4.78
N GLN A 195 17.52 17.55 3.72
CA GLN A 195 16.27 17.84 3.04
C GLN A 195 15.15 17.34 3.95
N GLY A 196 14.39 18.27 4.54
CA GLY A 196 13.22 17.94 5.35
C GLY A 196 12.30 16.97 4.61
N ALA A 197 11.59 16.12 5.37
CA ALA A 197 10.73 15.09 4.81
C ALA A 197 9.77 15.70 3.77
N SER A 198 9.91 15.31 2.50
CA SER A 198 9.04 15.84 1.46
C SER A 198 7.59 15.42 1.75
N PRO A 199 6.61 16.32 1.57
CA PRO A 199 5.20 15.98 1.82
C PRO A 199 4.74 14.81 0.94
N HIS A 200 5.34 14.66 -0.25
CA HIS A 200 5.07 13.55 -1.15
C HIS A 200 5.55 12.20 -0.62
N LEU A 201 6.67 12.15 0.11
CA LEU A 201 7.14 10.91 0.74
C LEU A 201 6.15 10.43 1.79
N ALA A 202 5.70 11.32 2.68
CA ALA A 202 4.73 10.96 3.72
C ALA A 202 3.40 10.49 3.11
N LYS A 203 2.96 11.10 2.00
CA LYS A 203 1.80 10.63 1.24
C LYS A 203 2.04 9.25 0.64
N GLU A 204 3.16 9.04 -0.06
CA GLU A 204 3.43 7.75 -0.68
C GLU A 204 3.52 6.61 0.35
N GLN A 205 4.19 6.84 1.48
CA GLN A 205 4.27 5.86 2.57
C GLN A 205 2.88 5.43 3.07
N LYS A 206 1.90 6.34 3.07
CA LYS A 206 0.50 6.04 3.40
C LYS A 206 -0.22 5.29 2.28
N ILE A 207 0.03 5.68 1.03
CA ILE A 207 -0.63 5.12 -0.16
C ILE A 207 -0.16 3.68 -0.38
N SER A 208 1.12 3.47 -0.66
CA SER A 208 1.67 2.18 -1.10
C SER A 208 2.49 1.45 -0.05
N GLY A 209 2.88 2.13 1.04
CA GLY A 209 3.83 1.58 2.00
C GLY A 209 5.28 1.57 1.50
N LEU A 210 5.61 2.26 0.41
CA LEU A 210 7.00 2.38 -0.06
C LEU A 210 7.78 3.41 0.76
N CYS A 211 8.95 3.00 1.27
CA CYS A 211 9.69 3.78 2.26
C CYS A 211 10.54 4.94 1.68
N SER A 212 10.70 5.03 0.36
CA SER A 212 11.57 6.03 -0.28
C SER A 212 11.25 6.27 -1.75
N PRO A 213 11.68 7.40 -2.33
CA PRO A 213 11.56 7.66 -3.77
C PRO A 213 12.24 6.57 -4.62
N LEU A 214 13.39 6.05 -4.16
CA LEU A 214 14.12 5.00 -4.89
C LEU A 214 13.33 3.68 -4.93
N CYS A 215 12.71 3.29 -3.80
CA CYS A 215 11.86 2.10 -3.74
C CYS A 215 10.64 2.23 -4.66
N PHE A 216 10.12 3.44 -4.84
CA PHE A 216 9.02 3.68 -5.76
C PHE A 216 9.41 3.72 -7.21
N ILE A 217 10.54 4.32 -7.54
CA ILE A 217 11.11 4.23 -8.88
C ILE A 217 11.30 2.76 -9.25
N ALA A 218 11.88 1.96 -8.34
CA ALA A 218 12.05 0.51 -8.53
C ALA A 218 10.71 -0.23 -8.70
N ALA A 219 9.69 0.11 -7.90
CA ALA A 219 8.36 -0.48 -8.01
C ALA A 219 7.58 -0.04 -9.26
N SER A 220 7.99 1.04 -9.91
CA SER A 220 7.29 1.66 -11.04
C SER A 220 8.09 1.57 -12.36
N LEU A 221 9.11 0.71 -12.42
CA LEU A 221 9.95 0.56 -13.62
C LEU A 221 9.17 0.12 -14.86
N SER A 222 8.02 -0.54 -14.70
CA SER A 222 7.14 -0.89 -15.82
C SER A 222 6.37 0.31 -16.39
N TYR A 223 6.37 1.46 -15.70
CA TYR A 223 5.67 2.69 -16.09
C TYR A 223 6.55 3.93 -15.91
N PRO A 224 7.71 4.02 -16.58
CA PRO A 224 8.69 5.09 -16.36
C PRO A 224 8.09 6.49 -16.59
N ASN A 225 7.16 6.60 -17.53
CA ASN A 225 6.51 7.86 -17.88
C ASN A 225 5.49 8.34 -16.81
N ALA A 226 5.04 7.46 -15.92
CA ALA A 226 4.08 7.78 -14.87
C ALA A 226 4.72 8.07 -13.50
N ILE A 227 6.02 7.79 -13.34
CA ILE A 227 6.69 7.88 -12.02
C ILE A 227 6.52 9.27 -11.40
N THR A 228 6.78 10.32 -12.16
CA THR A 228 6.75 11.70 -11.64
C THR A 228 5.34 12.18 -11.33
N SER A 229 4.35 11.76 -12.11
CA SER A 229 2.95 12.14 -11.91
C SER A 229 2.25 11.33 -10.82
N ALA A 230 2.66 10.09 -10.60
CA ALA A 230 2.02 9.18 -9.64
C ALA A 230 2.61 9.22 -8.22
N TRP A 231 3.78 9.85 -8.01
CA TRP A 231 4.45 9.88 -6.71
C TRP A 231 3.66 10.69 -5.67
N GLY A 232 3.18 10.01 -4.62
CA GLY A 232 2.42 10.61 -3.53
C GLY A 232 1.04 11.14 -3.95
N ARG A 233 0.45 10.61 -5.02
CA ARG A 233 -0.87 10.99 -5.53
C ARG A 233 -1.80 9.78 -5.60
N MET A 234 -3.04 9.95 -5.15
CA MET A 234 -4.12 8.97 -5.35
C MET A 234 -4.68 9.08 -6.78
N SER A 235 -5.56 8.15 -7.18
CA SER A 235 -6.24 8.21 -8.48
C SER A 235 -6.91 9.55 -8.74
N ASP A 236 -7.57 10.11 -7.72
CA ASP A 236 -8.36 11.34 -7.82
C ASP A 236 -7.49 12.60 -7.94
N ASP A 237 -6.21 12.50 -7.55
CA ASP A 237 -5.22 13.58 -7.63
C ASP A 237 -4.46 13.58 -8.97
N MET A 238 -4.65 12.56 -9.81
CA MET A 238 -4.00 12.40 -11.10
C MET A 238 -4.93 12.79 -12.23
N ASP A 239 -4.36 13.41 -13.27
CA ASP A 239 -5.09 13.62 -14.52
C ASP A 239 -5.23 12.31 -15.30
N ASP A 240 -6.28 12.22 -16.12
CA ASP A 240 -6.60 11.02 -16.91
C ASP A 240 -5.43 10.53 -17.75
N ALA A 241 -4.59 11.44 -18.25
CA ALA A 241 -3.40 11.10 -19.02
C ALA A 241 -2.36 10.38 -18.15
N SER A 242 -2.06 10.88 -16.95
CA SER A 242 -1.16 10.22 -16.01
C SER A 242 -1.71 8.88 -15.53
N TRP A 243 -3.02 8.79 -15.28
CA TRP A 243 -3.66 7.54 -14.93
C TRP A 243 -3.57 6.51 -16.07
N ALA A 244 -3.78 6.93 -17.32
CA ALA A 244 -3.63 6.08 -18.49
C ALA A 244 -2.20 5.53 -18.63
N LEU A 245 -1.17 6.33 -18.30
CA LEU A 245 0.23 5.89 -18.31
C LEU A 245 0.51 4.78 -17.27
N LEU A 246 -0.14 4.80 -16.11
CA LEU A 246 -0.05 3.71 -15.13
C LEU A 246 -0.78 2.44 -15.59
N ASN A 247 -1.79 2.56 -16.43
CA ASN A 247 -2.59 1.42 -16.90
C ASN A 247 -2.08 0.82 -18.22
N THR A 248 -1.17 1.52 -18.91
CA THR A 248 -0.63 1.08 -20.21
C THR A 248 0.77 0.52 -19.98
N PRO A 249 0.98 -0.81 -20.12
CA PRO A 249 2.32 -1.38 -20.10
C PRO A 249 3.17 -0.70 -21.20
N ASP A 250 4.41 -0.34 -20.89
CA ASP A 250 5.30 0.25 -21.88
C ASP A 250 5.58 -0.76 -23.00
N PRO A 251 5.14 -0.52 -24.25
CA PRO A 251 5.39 -1.44 -25.36
C PRO A 251 6.88 -1.54 -25.71
N SER A 252 7.70 -0.59 -25.27
CA SER A 252 9.15 -0.56 -25.48
C SER A 252 9.94 -1.35 -24.44
N ALA A 253 9.30 -1.84 -23.38
CA ALA A 253 9.86 -2.79 -22.43
C ALA A 253 10.03 -4.17 -23.12
N SER A 254 11.01 -4.23 -24.02
CA SER A 254 11.38 -5.40 -24.82
C SER A 254 11.93 -6.56 -24.01
N LYS A 255 12.14 -6.37 -22.71
CA LYS A 255 12.47 -7.41 -21.74
C LYS A 255 11.21 -7.75 -20.96
N SER A 256 10.83 -9.02 -20.96
CA SER A 256 9.82 -9.53 -20.02
C SER A 256 10.23 -9.08 -18.61
N PRO A 257 9.45 -8.20 -17.95
CA PRO A 257 9.78 -7.77 -16.61
C PRO A 257 9.90 -9.01 -15.72
N SER A 258 10.76 -8.95 -14.71
CA SER A 258 10.74 -9.99 -13.69
C SER A 258 9.33 -10.05 -13.09
N ASN A 259 8.89 -11.24 -12.67
CA ASN A 259 7.56 -11.39 -12.06
C ASN A 259 7.39 -10.41 -10.89
N LEU A 260 8.45 -10.18 -10.10
CA LEU A 260 8.43 -9.22 -8.99
C LEU A 260 8.19 -7.78 -9.45
N GLU A 261 8.83 -7.31 -10.50
CA GLU A 261 8.61 -5.96 -11.05
C GLU A 261 7.16 -5.78 -11.52
N ALA A 262 6.58 -6.80 -12.16
CA ALA A 262 5.18 -6.77 -12.58
C ALA A 262 4.23 -6.69 -11.38
N TYR A 263 4.47 -7.48 -10.33
CA TYR A 263 3.64 -7.44 -9.11
C TYR A 263 3.81 -6.15 -8.31
N LEU A 264 5.02 -5.58 -8.23
CA LEU A 264 5.24 -4.28 -7.60
C LEU A 264 4.53 -3.17 -8.38
N SER A 265 4.57 -3.22 -9.71
CA SER A 265 3.88 -2.28 -10.59
C SER A 265 2.37 -2.37 -10.42
N MET A 266 1.84 -3.58 -10.25
CA MET A 266 0.43 -3.82 -9.92
C MET A 266 0.07 -3.30 -8.53
N LEU A 267 0.90 -3.55 -7.50
CA LEU A 267 0.71 -3.01 -6.15
C LEU A 267 0.67 -1.48 -6.16
N VAL A 268 1.56 -0.84 -6.92
CA VAL A 268 1.54 0.61 -7.13
C VAL A 268 0.17 1.02 -7.66
N ARG A 269 -0.33 0.45 -8.76
CA ARG A 269 -1.65 0.78 -9.31
C ARG A 269 -2.79 0.57 -8.32
N MET A 270 -2.86 -0.61 -7.70
CA MET A 270 -3.89 -0.97 -6.73
C MET A 270 -3.97 0.07 -5.61
N THR A 271 -2.82 0.41 -5.03
CA THR A 271 -2.78 1.28 -3.84
C THR A 271 -3.21 2.72 -4.08
N ARG A 272 -3.35 3.16 -5.34
CA ARG A 272 -3.91 4.49 -5.69
C ARG A 272 -5.43 4.53 -5.67
N LEU A 273 -6.09 3.38 -5.66
CA LEU A 273 -7.54 3.25 -5.53
C LEU A 273 -7.89 3.14 -4.05
N HIS A 274 -9.00 3.76 -3.63
CA HIS A 274 -9.43 3.77 -2.22
C HIS A 274 -9.72 2.36 -1.69
N ASP A 275 -10.27 1.50 -2.54
CA ASP A 275 -10.65 0.11 -2.28
C ASP A 275 -9.65 -0.91 -2.87
N LEU A 276 -8.46 -0.43 -3.24
CA LEU A 276 -7.44 -1.18 -3.99
C LEU A 276 -7.88 -1.71 -5.37
N GLY A 277 -9.08 -1.36 -5.84
CA GLY A 277 -9.66 -1.92 -7.06
C GLY A 277 -9.92 -3.43 -7.00
N LEU A 278 -10.10 -3.99 -5.80
CA LEU A 278 -10.22 -5.43 -5.62
C LEU A 278 -11.42 -6.02 -6.35
N ALA A 279 -12.53 -5.28 -6.43
CA ALA A 279 -13.70 -5.72 -7.20
C ALA A 279 -13.37 -5.94 -8.68
N GLN A 280 -12.62 -5.02 -9.31
CA GLN A 280 -12.24 -5.13 -10.72
C GLN A 280 -11.21 -6.23 -10.96
N LEU A 281 -10.30 -6.45 -10.01
CA LEU A 281 -9.23 -7.44 -10.15
C LEU A 281 -9.72 -8.87 -9.91
N CYS A 282 -10.63 -9.07 -8.95
CA CYS A 282 -11.19 -10.39 -8.65
C CYS A 282 -12.27 -10.81 -9.65
N LEU A 283 -12.95 -9.85 -10.31
CA LEU A 283 -14.09 -10.09 -11.19
C LEU A 283 -13.91 -9.36 -12.54
N PRO A 284 -12.89 -9.72 -13.34
CA PRO A 284 -12.56 -9.01 -14.58
C PRO A 284 -13.66 -9.08 -15.65
N ASP A 285 -14.57 -10.06 -15.54
CA ASP A 285 -15.67 -10.25 -16.49
C ASP A 285 -16.89 -9.36 -16.20
N LEU A 286 -16.95 -8.73 -15.00
CA LEU A 286 -18.06 -7.85 -14.63
C LEU A 286 -17.72 -6.40 -15.01
N ASP A 287 -18.46 -5.87 -15.98
CA ASP A 287 -18.40 -4.45 -16.36
C ASP A 287 -19.22 -3.62 -15.36
N PHE A 288 -18.62 -3.29 -14.22
CA PHE A 288 -19.24 -2.50 -13.15
C PHE A 288 -19.69 -1.11 -13.62
N ASP A 289 -19.01 -0.53 -14.60
CA ASP A 289 -19.36 0.77 -15.16
C ASP A 289 -20.69 0.68 -15.91
N ALA A 290 -20.90 -0.38 -16.68
CA ALA A 290 -22.15 -0.60 -17.39
C ALA A 290 -23.34 -0.79 -16.42
N GLU A 291 -23.16 -1.50 -15.31
CA GLU A 291 -24.22 -1.73 -14.32
C GLU A 291 -24.58 -0.45 -13.54
N MET A 292 -23.59 0.32 -13.11
CA MET A 292 -23.81 1.59 -12.40
C MET A 292 -24.53 2.62 -13.29
N ASP A 293 -24.21 2.65 -14.59
CA ASP A 293 -24.92 3.47 -15.58
C ASP A 293 -26.40 3.09 -15.70
N VAL A 294 -26.69 1.78 -15.69
CA VAL A 294 -28.07 1.26 -15.75
C VAL A 294 -28.81 1.60 -14.45
N ALA A 295 -28.18 1.45 -13.30
CA ALA A 295 -28.77 1.78 -11.99
C ALA A 295 -29.08 3.28 -11.87
N SER A 296 -28.13 4.13 -12.26
CA SER A 296 -28.29 5.59 -12.26
C SER A 296 -29.43 6.04 -13.17
N ARG A 297 -29.54 5.44 -14.37
CA ARG A 297 -30.67 5.70 -15.29
C ARG A 297 -32.02 5.23 -14.72
N LYS A 298 -32.05 4.10 -14.00
CA LYS A 298 -33.27 3.62 -13.32
C LYS A 298 -33.70 4.59 -12.21
N LEU A 299 -32.77 5.04 -11.37
CA LEU A 299 -33.06 6.01 -10.31
C LEU A 299 -33.54 7.36 -10.87
N ALA A 300 -32.90 7.87 -11.92
CA ALA A 300 -33.34 9.10 -12.58
C ALA A 300 -34.76 8.98 -13.17
N LYS A 301 -35.14 7.78 -13.65
CA LYS A 301 -36.49 7.53 -14.16
C LYS A 301 -37.54 7.48 -13.05
N VAL A 302 -37.21 6.91 -11.90
CA VAL A 302 -38.09 6.88 -10.71
C VAL A 302 -38.30 8.29 -10.16
N ALA A 303 -37.27 9.14 -10.11
CA ALA A 303 -37.38 10.51 -9.60
C ALA A 303 -38.22 11.46 -10.49
N LEU A 304 -38.47 11.09 -11.75
CA LEU A 304 -39.28 11.87 -12.70
C LEU A 304 -40.74 11.39 -12.79
N SER A 305 -41.10 10.31 -12.08
CA SER A 305 -42.44 9.74 -12.03
C SER A 305 -43.14 10.15 -10.74
#